data_AF-A0A1V3JUJ6-F1
#
_entry.id   AF-A0A1V3JUJ6-F1
#
_cell.length_a   1.000
_cell.length_b   1.000
_cell.length_c   1.000
_cell.angle_alpha   90.00
_cell.angle_beta   90.00
_cell.angle_gamma   90.00
#
_symmetry.space_group_name_H-M   'P 1'
#
loop_
_entity.id
_entity.type
_entity.pdbx_description
1 polymer ?
#
loop_
_entity_poly.entity_id
_entity_poly.type
_entity_poly.pdbx_seq_one_letter_code
_entity_poly.pdbx_strand_id
1 'polypeptide(L)'
;MNSIKKPNCVKLGIAGYSWQRVIKLLLIALLIYAIGSVFISNPFSIFVDRKTPVDYSRIMYFHGLTVGLAGVTCLSISQVFNLDNLYKKIIFYCTVSTIFFGITGGAINRSMEETKLLLWYQTLSFFSLDAILVALFIGLLNTQNQILKYSPTYYLVTTSSGSAIIAALIGDLMGVILDFGDIGGGFSAYANHIGYSLTEWNDNLLRAHSDMIVIAIIGLILSIISWKYSKNLTGIAKTLKISSEYMATIGLILMTIILVVAGFAGVNWQIPHIFTEKGFYAARGQSVAGIDLVDFVIGTLFLFGGLFMILAILFGKRINNETLSQTAKYTLGGLLLTWSCIIITVAGMGFLQEYQANLYSSSNDVPLADFGFAFRMLHLDVSLILFPAIMIMMLFMQHFLQEKQNQAIQWGLRIGVILCTIGSLVYMTINPTAFGPGYWIVSLGFTFVIGGMIYFFVKSSEKEIEKFHL
;
A
#
# COMPACT_ATOMS: atom_id res chain seq x y z
N MET A 1 45.72 -5.96 -28.41
CA MET A 1 44.70 -6.93 -27.95
C MET A 1 44.35 -6.62 -26.50
N ASN A 2 43.39 -5.73 -26.27
CA ASN A 2 42.90 -5.43 -24.93
C ASN A 2 41.61 -6.21 -24.72
N SER A 3 41.62 -7.17 -23.78
CA SER A 3 40.45 -7.96 -23.43
C SER A 3 39.40 -7.04 -22.81
N ILE A 4 38.30 -6.84 -23.52
CA ILE A 4 37.07 -6.28 -22.96
C ILE A 4 36.59 -7.30 -21.91
N LYS A 5 36.87 -7.05 -20.63
CA LYS A 5 36.22 -7.75 -19.52
C LYS A 5 34.73 -7.46 -19.65
N LYS A 6 33.95 -8.44 -20.12
CA LYS A 6 32.49 -8.44 -19.99
C LYS A 6 32.17 -8.22 -18.51
N PRO A 7 31.26 -7.30 -18.14
CA PRO A 7 30.81 -7.22 -16.76
C PRO A 7 30.20 -8.57 -16.40
N ASN A 8 30.75 -9.20 -15.36
CA ASN A 8 30.22 -10.44 -14.80
C ASN A 8 28.77 -10.17 -14.36
N CYS A 9 27.82 -10.57 -15.21
CA CYS A 9 26.41 -10.61 -14.88
C CYS A 9 26.21 -11.80 -13.91
N VAL A 10 26.53 -11.58 -12.64
CA VAL A 10 26.18 -12.51 -11.57
C VAL A 10 24.66 -12.56 -11.54
N LYS A 11 24.08 -13.67 -12.03
CA LYS A 11 22.63 -13.90 -11.99
C LYS A 11 22.16 -13.72 -10.55
N LEU A 12 21.33 -12.71 -10.31
CA LEU A 12 20.56 -12.60 -9.08
C LEU A 12 19.61 -13.80 -9.03
N GLY A 13 19.73 -14.60 -7.97
CA GLY A 13 19.09 -15.91 -7.87
C GLY A 13 19.45 -16.63 -6.57
N ILE A 14 18.59 -17.56 -6.12
CA ILE A 14 18.91 -18.51 -5.04
C ILE A 14 19.26 -19.83 -5.70
N ALA A 15 20.38 -20.44 -5.33
CA ALA A 15 20.76 -21.80 -5.76
C ALA A 15 20.69 -22.03 -7.29
N GLY A 16 20.98 -21.01 -8.10
CA GLY A 16 20.97 -21.09 -9.57
C GLY A 16 19.64 -20.77 -10.25
N TYR A 17 18.55 -20.52 -9.51
CA TYR A 17 17.28 -20.06 -10.08
C TYR A 17 17.34 -18.61 -10.53
N SER A 18 16.64 -18.27 -11.61
CA SER A 18 16.54 -16.88 -12.04
C SER A 18 15.71 -16.07 -11.06
N TRP A 19 16.09 -14.81 -10.91
CA TRP A 19 15.35 -13.76 -10.25
C TRP A 19 13.82 -13.85 -10.39
N GLN A 20 13.38 -13.97 -11.64
CA GLN A 20 11.98 -14.02 -12.04
C GLN A 20 11.24 -15.21 -11.44
N ARG A 21 11.91 -16.36 -11.44
CA ARG A 21 11.38 -17.59 -10.87
C ARG A 21 11.19 -17.43 -9.37
N VAL A 22 12.09 -16.72 -8.69
CA VAL A 22 11.95 -16.49 -7.25
C VAL A 22 10.85 -15.47 -6.94
N ILE A 23 10.73 -14.34 -7.67
CA ILE A 23 9.56 -13.45 -7.51
C ILE A 23 8.27 -14.24 -7.71
N LYS A 24 8.18 -15.05 -8.76
CA LYS A 24 7.01 -15.89 -9.03
C LYS A 24 6.70 -16.80 -7.85
N LEU A 25 7.71 -17.46 -7.27
CA LEU A 25 7.55 -18.31 -6.09
C LEU A 25 7.13 -17.53 -4.84
N LEU A 26 7.66 -16.32 -4.62
CA LEU A 26 7.26 -15.45 -3.51
C LEU A 26 5.80 -15.00 -3.65
N LEU A 27 5.37 -14.66 -4.87
CA LEU A 27 3.98 -14.34 -5.17
C LEU A 27 3.06 -15.57 -5.00
N ILE A 28 3.52 -16.77 -5.36
CA ILE A 28 2.78 -18.02 -5.09
C ILE A 28 2.64 -18.23 -3.58
N ALA A 29 3.72 -18.05 -2.82
CA ALA A 29 3.69 -18.16 -1.37
C ALA A 29 2.66 -17.18 -0.78
N LEU A 30 2.74 -15.90 -1.16
CA LEU A 30 1.77 -14.88 -0.75
C LEU A 30 0.33 -15.24 -1.13
N LEU A 31 0.09 -15.81 -2.32
CA LEU A 31 -1.25 -16.27 -2.71
C LEU A 31 -1.74 -17.42 -1.81
N ILE A 32 -0.90 -18.43 -1.57
CA ILE A 32 -1.27 -19.57 -0.71
C ILE A 32 -1.66 -19.07 0.68
N TYR A 33 -0.87 -18.15 1.23
CA TYR A 33 -1.18 -17.54 2.51
C TYR A 33 -2.42 -16.62 2.45
N ALA A 34 -2.63 -15.88 1.37
CA ALA A 34 -3.86 -15.12 1.17
C ALA A 34 -5.10 -16.03 1.08
N ILE A 35 -5.00 -17.22 0.48
CA ILE A 35 -6.09 -18.21 0.52
C ILE A 35 -6.29 -18.74 1.94
N GLY A 36 -5.19 -19.00 2.67
CA GLY A 36 -5.23 -19.33 4.10
C GLY A 36 -5.94 -18.28 4.96
N SER A 37 -5.89 -17.00 4.56
CA SER A 37 -6.61 -15.92 5.26
C SER A 37 -8.12 -16.15 5.34
N VAL A 38 -8.73 -16.89 4.40
CA VAL A 38 -10.17 -17.20 4.46
C VAL A 38 -10.52 -18.03 5.69
N PHE A 39 -9.59 -18.85 6.18
CA PHE A 39 -9.78 -19.72 7.34
C PHE A 39 -9.28 -19.11 8.65
N ILE A 40 -8.29 -18.20 8.58
CA ILE A 40 -7.63 -17.62 9.76
C ILE A 40 -8.11 -16.19 10.02
N SER A 41 -8.16 -15.36 8.98
CA SER A 41 -8.38 -13.91 9.07
C SER A 41 -9.39 -13.41 8.02
N ASN A 42 -10.57 -14.04 7.91
CA ASN A 42 -11.61 -13.59 6.98
C ASN A 42 -12.25 -12.28 7.51
N PRO A 43 -12.06 -11.13 6.84
CA PRO A 43 -12.46 -9.82 7.35
C PRO A 43 -13.95 -9.72 7.64
N PHE A 44 -14.79 -10.52 7.00
CA PHE A 44 -16.24 -10.51 7.23
C PHE A 44 -16.72 -11.42 8.35
N SER A 45 -15.83 -12.29 8.86
CA SER A 45 -16.08 -13.14 10.03
C SER A 45 -15.37 -12.65 11.30
N ILE A 46 -14.38 -11.76 11.15
CA ILE A 46 -13.61 -11.17 12.25
C ILE A 46 -14.36 -10.02 12.91
N PHE A 47 -15.06 -9.22 12.10
CA PHE A 47 -15.66 -7.96 12.52
C PHE A 47 -17.20 -8.09 12.50
N VAL A 48 -17.72 -8.93 13.41
CA VAL A 48 -19.15 -9.25 13.52
C VAL A 48 -19.96 -8.01 13.93
N ASP A 49 -19.36 -7.15 14.77
CA ASP A 49 -19.89 -5.86 15.17
C ASP A 49 -18.77 -4.95 15.71
N ARG A 50 -19.08 -3.67 15.91
CA ARG A 50 -18.18 -2.66 16.46
C ARG A 50 -17.78 -2.84 17.93
N LYS A 51 -18.39 -3.80 18.64
CA LYS A 51 -18.20 -4.06 20.08
C LYS A 51 -17.32 -5.29 20.35
N THR A 52 -17.13 -6.14 19.34
CA THR A 52 -16.30 -7.35 19.45
C THR A 52 -14.81 -6.95 19.41
N PRO A 53 -14.00 -7.31 20.43
CA PRO A 53 -12.57 -7.03 20.44
C PRO A 53 -11.87 -7.68 19.25
N VAL A 54 -10.89 -6.98 18.68
CA VAL A 54 -10.16 -7.50 17.53
C VAL A 54 -9.20 -8.61 17.96
N ASP A 55 -9.25 -9.74 17.26
CA ASP A 55 -8.36 -10.89 17.50
C ASP A 55 -6.93 -10.56 17.01
N TYR A 56 -6.01 -10.46 17.97
CA TYR A 56 -4.59 -10.13 17.74
C TYR A 56 -3.94 -11.05 16.70
N SER A 57 -4.16 -12.36 16.79
CA SER A 57 -3.55 -13.34 15.90
C SER A 57 -3.92 -13.10 14.43
N ARG A 58 -5.16 -12.65 14.20
CA ARG A 58 -5.70 -12.41 12.86
C ARG A 58 -5.18 -11.11 12.27
N ILE A 59 -5.07 -10.06 13.10
CA ILE A 59 -4.42 -8.80 12.69
C ILE A 59 -2.97 -9.07 12.31
N MET A 60 -2.24 -9.81 13.13
CA MET A 60 -0.82 -10.10 12.89
C MET A 60 -0.61 -10.97 11.65
N TYR A 61 -1.51 -11.91 11.37
CA TYR A 61 -1.49 -12.66 10.11
C TYR A 61 -1.67 -11.75 8.88
N PHE A 62 -2.67 -10.88 8.93
CA PHE A 62 -2.94 -9.92 7.84
C PHE A 62 -1.79 -8.92 7.67
N HIS A 63 -1.24 -8.43 8.77
CA HIS A 63 -0.06 -7.57 8.77
C HIS A 63 1.17 -8.27 8.17
N GLY A 64 1.39 -9.55 8.48
CA GLY A 64 2.45 -10.35 7.84
C GLY A 64 2.33 -10.42 6.31
N LEU A 65 1.09 -10.51 5.79
CA LEU A 65 0.81 -10.46 4.35
C LEU A 65 1.13 -9.09 3.74
N THR A 66 0.75 -8.00 4.39
CA THR A 66 0.98 -6.63 3.88
C THR A 66 2.47 -6.28 3.89
N VAL A 67 3.20 -6.68 4.93
CA VAL A 67 4.65 -6.53 5.04
C VAL A 67 5.37 -7.33 3.94
N GLY A 68 4.92 -8.55 3.65
CA GLY A 68 5.41 -9.34 2.52
C GLY A 68 5.16 -8.67 1.15
N LEU A 69 3.97 -8.10 0.94
CA LEU A 69 3.62 -7.34 -0.26
C LEU A 69 4.47 -6.08 -0.42
N ALA A 70 4.73 -5.35 0.67
CA ALA A 70 5.62 -4.20 0.68
C ALA A 70 7.04 -4.59 0.24
N GLY A 71 7.56 -5.72 0.73
CA GLY A 71 8.86 -6.27 0.31
C GLY A 71 8.90 -6.56 -1.20
N VAL A 72 7.88 -7.24 -1.74
CA VAL A 72 7.76 -7.51 -3.20
C VAL A 72 7.66 -6.22 -4.02
N THR A 73 6.99 -5.20 -3.49
CA THR A 73 6.87 -3.89 -4.14
C THR A 73 8.23 -3.19 -4.21
N CYS A 74 8.93 -3.06 -3.07
CA CYS A 74 10.28 -2.49 -3.00
C CYS A 74 11.24 -3.23 -3.93
N LEU A 75 11.07 -4.53 -4.00
CA LEU A 75 11.86 -5.37 -4.86
C LEU A 75 11.59 -5.09 -6.35
N SER A 76 10.35 -4.86 -6.74
CA SER A 76 9.99 -4.40 -8.09
C SER A 76 10.63 -3.05 -8.41
N ILE A 77 10.58 -2.10 -7.48
CA ILE A 77 11.23 -0.77 -7.61
C ILE A 77 12.72 -0.95 -7.89
N SER A 78 13.40 -1.81 -7.14
CA SER A 78 14.83 -2.06 -7.33
C SER A 78 15.20 -2.51 -8.75
N GLN A 79 14.27 -3.20 -9.43
CA GLN A 79 14.45 -3.67 -10.80
C GLN A 79 14.07 -2.61 -11.84
N VAL A 80 12.94 -1.94 -11.64
CA VAL A 80 12.42 -0.90 -12.56
C VAL A 80 13.39 0.28 -12.67
N PHE A 81 13.98 0.69 -11.55
CA PHE A 81 14.96 1.78 -11.51
C PHE A 81 16.41 1.29 -11.67
N ASN A 82 16.61 -0.01 -11.90
CA ASN A 82 17.90 -0.66 -12.13
C ASN A 82 18.97 -0.27 -11.08
N LEU A 83 18.65 -0.46 -9.80
CA LEU A 83 19.58 -0.19 -8.71
C LEU A 83 20.80 -1.13 -8.76
N ASP A 84 21.87 -0.77 -8.05
CA ASP A 84 23.06 -1.61 -7.98
C ASP A 84 22.75 -3.00 -7.42
N ASN A 85 23.51 -3.99 -7.88
CA ASN A 85 23.32 -5.38 -7.51
C ASN A 85 23.46 -5.63 -6.00
N LEU A 86 24.20 -4.78 -5.28
CA LEU A 86 24.30 -4.82 -3.82
C LEU A 86 22.91 -4.64 -3.18
N TYR A 87 22.23 -3.53 -3.47
CA TYR A 87 20.92 -3.21 -2.91
C TYR A 87 19.86 -4.22 -3.36
N LYS A 88 19.87 -4.63 -4.63
CA LYS A 88 18.96 -5.67 -5.15
C LYS A 88 19.08 -6.98 -4.37
N LYS A 89 20.30 -7.40 -4.00
CA LYS A 89 20.52 -8.62 -3.20
C LYS A 89 20.00 -8.49 -1.79
N ILE A 90 20.27 -7.36 -1.12
CA ILE A 90 19.78 -7.11 0.25
C ILE A 90 18.26 -7.14 0.25
N ILE A 91 17.63 -6.32 -0.59
CA ILE A 91 16.16 -6.26 -0.70
C ILE A 91 15.59 -7.64 -0.96
N PHE A 92 16.22 -8.43 -1.82
CA PHE A 92 15.74 -9.77 -2.13
C PHE A 92 15.78 -10.74 -0.95
N TYR A 93 16.94 -10.91 -0.31
CA TYR A 93 17.06 -11.86 0.80
C TYR A 93 16.17 -11.45 1.98
N CYS A 94 16.12 -10.14 2.28
CA CYS A 94 15.22 -9.63 3.28
C CYS A 94 13.75 -9.83 2.88
N THR A 95 13.36 -9.68 1.60
CA THR A 95 11.97 -9.97 1.14
C THR A 95 11.58 -11.42 1.42
N VAL A 96 12.50 -12.37 1.17
CA VAL A 96 12.27 -13.79 1.47
C VAL A 96 12.07 -13.98 2.98
N SER A 97 12.94 -13.39 3.80
CA SER A 97 12.82 -13.42 5.26
C SER A 97 11.50 -12.82 5.73
N THR A 98 11.11 -11.65 5.22
CA THR A 98 9.85 -10.97 5.55
C THR A 98 8.62 -11.83 5.24
N ILE A 99 8.54 -12.45 4.06
CA ILE A 99 7.41 -13.32 3.71
C ILE A 99 7.39 -14.56 4.61
N PHE A 100 8.54 -15.17 4.85
CA PHE A 100 8.61 -16.39 5.66
C PHE A 100 8.26 -16.09 7.12
N PHE A 101 9.00 -15.19 7.76
CA PHE A 101 8.87 -14.88 9.19
C PHE A 101 7.63 -14.06 9.52
N GLY A 102 7.22 -13.13 8.65
CA GLY A 102 6.05 -12.28 8.90
C GLY A 102 4.76 -13.08 8.90
N ILE A 103 4.56 -13.92 7.88
CA ILE A 103 3.32 -14.69 7.75
C ILE A 103 3.27 -15.86 8.72
N THR A 104 4.38 -16.62 8.84
CA THR A 104 4.40 -17.73 9.80
C THR A 104 4.36 -17.23 11.24
N GLY A 105 5.04 -16.12 11.55
CA GLY A 105 4.96 -15.43 12.83
C GLY A 105 3.55 -14.98 13.17
N GLY A 106 2.85 -14.31 12.23
CA GLY A 106 1.45 -13.93 12.43
C GLY A 106 0.49 -15.10 12.58
N ALA A 107 0.75 -16.25 11.95
CA ALA A 107 -0.08 -17.45 12.07
C ALA A 107 0.05 -18.17 13.44
N ILE A 108 1.22 -18.07 14.07
CA ILE A 108 1.54 -18.80 15.32
C ILE A 108 1.46 -17.91 16.55
N ASN A 109 1.63 -16.59 16.40
CA ASN A 109 1.57 -15.63 17.50
C ASN A 109 0.11 -15.36 17.88
N ARG A 110 -0.34 -15.95 19.01
CA ARG A 110 -1.75 -15.89 19.45
C ARG A 110 -2.03 -14.86 20.52
N SER A 111 -1.02 -14.33 21.21
CA SER A 111 -1.17 -13.29 22.21
C SER A 111 0.14 -12.53 22.44
N MET A 112 0.02 -11.27 22.87
CA MET A 112 1.16 -10.44 23.28
C MET A 112 1.75 -10.90 24.63
N GLU A 113 0.90 -11.42 25.52
CA GLU A 113 1.29 -11.70 26.91
C GLU A 113 1.93 -13.09 27.09
N GLU A 114 1.45 -14.12 26.39
CA GLU A 114 1.82 -15.52 26.70
C GLU A 114 2.95 -16.08 25.82
N THR A 115 3.24 -15.46 24.67
CA THR A 115 4.11 -16.04 23.63
C THR A 115 5.30 -15.17 23.19
N LYS A 116 6.09 -14.67 24.15
CA LYS A 116 7.26 -13.79 23.90
C LYS A 116 8.31 -14.37 22.93
N LEU A 117 8.47 -15.70 22.85
CA LEU A 117 9.41 -16.32 21.89
C LEU A 117 8.88 -16.31 20.45
N LEU A 118 7.55 -16.37 20.26
CA LEU A 118 6.91 -16.26 18.95
C LEU A 118 6.84 -14.81 18.47
N LEU A 119 6.83 -13.84 19.40
CA LEU A 119 6.99 -12.43 19.09
C LEU A 119 8.27 -12.16 18.29
N TRP A 120 9.40 -12.77 18.70
CA TRP A 120 10.69 -12.60 18.02
C TRP A 120 10.68 -13.08 16.57
N TYR A 121 9.87 -14.09 16.21
CA TYR A 121 9.69 -14.48 14.81
C TYR A 121 9.13 -13.33 13.99
N GLN A 122 8.17 -12.60 14.54
CA GLN A 122 7.55 -11.47 13.88
C GLN A 122 8.47 -10.23 13.86
N THR A 123 9.20 -9.97 14.95
CA THR A 123 10.22 -8.90 15.01
C THR A 123 11.31 -9.08 13.94
N LEU A 124 11.74 -10.31 13.66
CA LEU A 124 12.69 -10.58 12.58
C LEU A 124 12.15 -10.17 11.20
N SER A 125 10.84 -10.29 10.99
CA SER A 125 10.20 -9.82 9.75
C SER A 125 10.22 -8.29 9.65
N PHE A 126 10.04 -7.58 10.76
CA PHE A 126 10.08 -6.12 10.83
C PHE A 126 11.49 -5.60 10.52
N PHE A 127 12.51 -6.12 11.21
CA PHE A 127 13.91 -5.78 10.88
C PHE A 127 14.29 -6.10 9.43
N SER A 128 13.74 -7.17 8.87
CA SER A 128 13.92 -7.49 7.46
C SER A 128 13.27 -6.44 6.56
N LEU A 129 12.06 -5.97 6.88
CA LEU A 129 11.41 -4.89 6.14
C LEU A 129 12.17 -3.57 6.27
N ASP A 130 12.68 -3.21 7.44
CA ASP A 130 13.46 -1.98 7.63
C ASP A 130 14.73 -2.01 6.78
N ALA A 131 15.42 -3.15 6.76
CA ALA A 131 16.58 -3.36 5.91
C ALA A 131 16.23 -3.22 4.42
N ILE A 132 15.05 -3.68 3.99
CA ILE A 132 14.55 -3.46 2.61
C ILE A 132 14.37 -1.97 2.35
N LEU A 133 13.66 -1.25 3.22
CA LEU A 133 13.32 0.16 3.03
C LEU A 133 14.57 1.04 3.04
N VAL A 134 15.49 0.83 3.99
CA VAL A 134 16.78 1.52 4.07
C VAL A 134 17.64 1.24 2.83
N ALA A 135 17.77 -0.04 2.44
CA ALA A 135 18.55 -0.40 1.25
C ALA A 135 17.95 0.21 -0.03
N LEU A 136 16.62 0.26 -0.13
CA LEU A 136 15.93 0.88 -1.26
C LEU A 136 16.20 2.38 -1.33
N PHE A 137 16.03 3.10 -0.21
CA PHE A 137 16.25 4.53 -0.15
C PHE A 137 17.70 4.92 -0.45
N ILE A 138 18.66 4.27 0.21
CA ILE A 138 20.10 4.49 -0.06
C ILE A 138 20.42 4.16 -1.52
N GLY A 139 19.88 3.05 -2.06
CA GLY A 139 20.06 2.68 -3.45
C GLY A 139 19.53 3.71 -4.44
N LEU A 140 18.37 4.33 -4.14
CA LEU A 140 17.80 5.41 -4.94
C LEU A 140 18.65 6.68 -4.90
N LEU A 141 19.15 7.09 -3.72
CA LEU A 141 20.04 8.26 -3.59
C LEU A 141 21.36 8.05 -4.36
N ASN A 142 21.90 6.84 -4.29
CA ASN A 142 23.15 6.45 -4.94
C ASN A 142 23.01 6.05 -6.40
N THR A 143 21.81 6.15 -7.00
CA THR A 143 21.62 5.79 -8.41
C THR A 143 22.50 6.62 -9.34
N GLN A 144 23.14 5.97 -10.32
CA GLN A 144 23.96 6.64 -11.33
C GLN A 144 23.14 7.14 -12.53
N ASN A 145 21.84 6.82 -12.57
CA ASN A 145 20.96 7.21 -13.67
C ASN A 145 20.62 8.71 -13.61
N GLN A 146 21.35 9.52 -14.37
CA GLN A 146 21.14 10.96 -14.43
C GLN A 146 19.75 11.34 -14.99
N ILE A 147 19.24 10.59 -15.97
CA ILE A 147 17.91 10.84 -16.54
C ILE A 147 16.83 10.71 -15.46
N LEU A 148 16.97 9.71 -14.59
CA LEU A 148 16.09 9.54 -13.45
C LEU A 148 16.22 10.73 -12.49
N LYS A 149 17.44 11.05 -12.03
CA LYS A 149 17.72 12.10 -11.02
C LYS A 149 17.13 13.47 -11.37
N TYR A 150 17.08 13.83 -12.65
CA TYR A 150 16.50 15.09 -13.11
C TYR A 150 15.02 15.00 -13.49
N SER A 151 14.37 13.85 -13.32
CA SER A 151 12.95 13.66 -13.63
C SER A 151 12.07 13.87 -12.41
N PRO A 152 10.81 14.33 -12.57
CA PRO A 152 9.89 14.44 -11.44
C PRO A 152 9.60 13.09 -10.77
N THR A 153 9.68 11.99 -11.54
CA THR A 153 9.59 10.61 -11.04
C THR A 153 10.58 10.31 -9.91
N TYR A 154 11.79 10.90 -9.96
CA TYR A 154 12.79 10.71 -8.92
C TYR A 154 12.31 11.24 -7.58
N TYR A 155 11.77 12.47 -7.56
CA TYR A 155 11.23 13.04 -6.33
C TYR A 155 10.06 12.22 -5.79
N LEU A 156 9.19 11.71 -6.66
CA LEU A 156 8.08 10.85 -6.26
C LEU A 156 8.57 9.55 -5.60
N VAL A 157 9.51 8.83 -6.22
CA VAL A 157 10.01 7.55 -5.70
C VAL A 157 10.85 7.74 -4.43
N THR A 158 11.70 8.79 -4.37
CA THR A 158 12.52 9.05 -3.17
C THR A 158 11.66 9.52 -2.01
N THR A 159 10.67 10.38 -2.26
CA THR A 159 9.75 10.83 -1.20
C THR A 159 8.92 9.65 -0.69
N SER A 160 8.36 8.83 -1.59
CA SER A 160 7.61 7.63 -1.19
C SER A 160 8.46 6.68 -0.35
N SER A 161 9.70 6.42 -0.78
CA SER A 161 10.65 5.57 -0.04
C SER A 161 11.04 6.17 1.32
N GLY A 162 11.28 7.48 1.39
CA GLY A 162 11.58 8.19 2.64
C GLY A 162 10.41 8.18 3.62
N SER A 163 9.18 8.44 3.14
CA SER A 163 7.96 8.34 3.93
C SER A 163 7.75 6.92 4.46
N ALA A 164 8.06 5.88 3.67
CA ALA A 164 7.98 4.50 4.12
C ALA A 164 8.97 4.19 5.26
N ILE A 165 10.21 4.70 5.20
CA ILE A 165 11.18 4.56 6.30
C ILE A 165 10.67 5.24 7.56
N ILE A 166 10.20 6.48 7.46
CA ILE A 166 9.69 7.22 8.63
C ILE A 166 8.50 6.46 9.24
N ALA A 167 7.58 5.97 8.41
CA ALA A 167 6.44 5.18 8.86
C ALA A 167 6.89 3.88 9.56
N ALA A 168 7.87 3.16 8.99
CA ALA A 168 8.41 1.95 9.60
C ALA A 168 9.01 2.21 10.98
N LEU A 169 9.83 3.27 11.13
CA LEU A 169 10.40 3.66 12.42
C LEU A 169 9.33 4.03 13.46
N ILE A 170 8.24 4.69 13.04
CA ILE A 170 7.08 4.95 13.93
C ILE A 170 6.42 3.63 14.34
N GLY A 171 6.28 2.69 13.39
CA GLY A 171 5.75 1.35 13.62
C GLY A 171 6.60 0.54 14.60
N ASP A 172 7.92 0.61 14.48
CA ASP A 172 8.87 -0.04 15.40
C ASP A 172 8.75 0.53 16.81
N LEU A 173 8.68 1.87 16.94
CA LEU A 173 8.49 2.53 18.23
C LEU A 173 7.17 2.08 18.88
N MET A 174 6.08 2.08 18.11
CA MET A 174 4.78 1.60 18.57
C MET A 174 4.83 0.12 18.98
N GLY A 175 5.47 -0.73 18.17
CA GLY A 175 5.68 -2.14 18.49
C GLY A 175 6.45 -2.31 19.80
N VAL A 176 7.50 -1.52 20.02
CA VAL A 176 8.27 -1.54 21.27
C VAL A 176 7.41 -1.14 22.47
N ILE A 177 6.61 -0.07 22.34
CA ILE A 177 5.70 0.37 23.41
C ILE A 177 4.67 -0.73 23.73
N LEU A 178 4.10 -1.36 22.70
CA LEU A 178 3.11 -2.42 22.85
C LEU A 178 3.69 -3.70 23.47
N ASP A 179 4.88 -4.12 23.04
CA ASP A 179 5.47 -5.41 23.41
C ASP A 179 6.26 -5.36 24.73
N PHE A 180 6.88 -4.22 25.03
CA PHE A 180 7.75 -4.06 26.20
C PHE A 180 7.19 -3.09 27.23
N GLY A 181 6.09 -2.39 26.93
CA GLY A 181 5.49 -1.41 27.82
C GLY A 181 6.39 -0.19 28.04
N ASP A 182 6.20 0.46 29.17
CA ASP A 182 6.95 1.66 29.55
C ASP A 182 8.36 1.32 30.06
N ILE A 183 9.33 1.25 29.15
CA ILE A 183 10.72 0.93 29.48
C ILE A 183 11.34 2.05 30.33
N GLY A 184 11.51 1.78 31.62
CA GLY A 184 12.17 2.71 32.56
C GLY A 184 11.43 4.01 32.80
N GLY A 185 10.12 4.08 32.50
CA GLY A 185 9.32 5.30 32.67
C GLY A 185 9.48 6.34 31.55
N GLY A 186 10.35 6.09 30.57
CA GLY A 186 10.73 7.07 29.56
C GLY A 186 9.61 7.40 28.57
N PHE A 187 8.81 6.40 28.19
CA PHE A 187 7.73 6.61 27.23
C PHE A 187 6.56 7.36 27.88
N SER A 188 6.19 7.01 29.11
CA SER A 188 5.16 7.77 29.83
C SER A 188 5.63 9.19 30.15
N ALA A 189 6.91 9.38 30.50
CA ALA A 189 7.44 10.73 30.73
C ALA A 189 7.33 11.61 29.48
N TYR A 190 7.66 11.07 28.30
CA TYR A 190 7.50 11.78 27.05
C TYR A 190 6.02 12.00 26.68
N ALA A 191 5.18 10.96 26.75
CA ALA A 191 3.75 11.07 26.46
C ALA A 191 3.08 12.15 27.32
N ASN A 192 3.35 12.15 28.63
CA ASN A 192 2.83 13.14 29.56
C ASN A 192 3.36 14.55 29.25
N HIS A 193 4.62 14.68 28.81
CA HIS A 193 5.19 15.97 28.41
C HIS A 193 4.47 16.58 27.20
N ILE A 194 4.07 15.74 26.25
CA ILE A 194 3.30 16.16 25.07
C ILE A 194 1.77 16.15 25.31
N GLY A 195 1.34 15.86 26.55
CA GLY A 195 -0.05 15.96 27.00
C GLY A 195 -0.93 14.75 26.72
N TYR A 196 -0.35 13.59 26.39
CA TYR A 196 -1.06 12.33 26.20
C TYR A 196 -0.79 11.35 27.36
N SER A 197 -1.75 10.47 27.63
CA SER A 197 -1.43 9.19 28.27
C SER A 197 -0.61 8.31 27.32
N LEU A 198 0.12 7.32 27.85
CA LEU A 198 0.90 6.40 27.02
C LEU A 198 0.04 5.69 25.97
N THR A 199 -1.17 5.28 26.34
CA THR A 199 -2.12 4.61 25.44
C THR A 199 -2.59 5.55 24.32
N GLU A 200 -2.98 6.79 24.65
CA GLU A 200 -3.42 7.76 23.64
C GLU A 200 -2.28 8.14 22.68
N TRP A 201 -1.05 8.22 23.18
CA TRP A 201 0.10 8.46 22.32
C TRP A 201 0.32 7.28 21.38
N ASN A 202 0.28 6.05 21.89
CA ASN A 202 0.43 4.85 21.09
C ASN A 202 -0.65 4.72 19.99
N ASP A 203 -1.91 5.07 20.30
CA ASP A 203 -2.99 5.08 19.31
C ASP A 203 -2.77 6.14 18.21
N ASN A 204 -2.23 7.31 18.56
CA ASN A 204 -1.86 8.33 17.58
C ASN A 204 -0.68 7.90 16.70
N LEU A 205 0.33 7.23 17.27
CA LEU A 205 1.44 6.65 16.51
C LEU A 205 0.94 5.56 15.55
N LEU A 206 0.00 4.71 15.98
CA LEU A 206 -0.62 3.69 15.14
C LEU A 206 -1.29 4.30 13.91
N ARG A 207 -2.08 5.37 14.10
CA ARG A 207 -2.71 6.08 12.98
C ARG A 207 -1.65 6.66 12.02
N ALA A 208 -0.65 7.35 12.56
CA ALA A 208 0.42 7.93 11.75
C ALA A 208 1.18 6.87 10.94
N HIS A 209 1.55 5.75 11.57
CA HIS A 209 2.19 4.63 10.90
C HIS A 209 1.34 4.08 9.75
N SER A 210 0.08 3.73 10.04
CA SER A 210 -0.82 3.06 9.09
C SER A 210 -1.05 3.89 7.83
N ASP A 211 -1.41 5.17 7.99
CA ASP A 211 -1.74 6.02 6.84
C ASP A 211 -0.47 6.32 6.02
N MET A 212 0.67 6.59 6.68
CA MET A 212 1.92 6.88 5.99
C MET A 212 2.43 5.69 5.18
N ILE A 213 2.48 4.49 5.77
CA ILE A 213 3.08 3.33 5.09
C ILE A 213 2.25 2.90 3.88
N VAL A 214 0.93 2.89 4.00
CA VAL A 214 0.02 2.53 2.91
C VAL A 214 0.18 3.48 1.73
N ILE A 215 0.08 4.79 1.98
CA ILE A 215 0.17 5.79 0.92
C ILE A 215 1.57 5.84 0.31
N ALA A 216 2.62 5.62 1.11
CA ALA A 216 3.99 5.50 0.62
C ALA A 216 4.17 4.31 -0.33
N ILE A 217 3.63 3.12 0.00
CA ILE A 217 3.68 1.95 -0.88
C ILE A 217 2.90 2.19 -2.17
N ILE A 218 1.71 2.82 -2.10
CA ILE A 218 0.96 3.23 -3.30
C ILE A 218 1.78 4.23 -4.13
N GLY A 219 2.52 5.14 -3.49
CA GLY A 219 3.42 6.08 -4.14
C GLY A 219 4.57 5.40 -4.89
N LEU A 220 5.12 4.32 -4.32
CA LEU A 220 6.09 3.47 -5.02
C LEU A 220 5.47 2.83 -6.27
N ILE A 221 4.27 2.24 -6.18
CA ILE A 221 3.55 1.69 -7.34
C ILE A 221 3.36 2.76 -8.42
N LEU A 222 2.92 3.95 -8.00
CA LEU A 222 2.69 5.09 -8.87
C LEU A 222 3.97 5.52 -9.59
N SER A 223 5.12 5.47 -8.91
CA SER A 223 6.43 5.76 -9.50
C SER A 223 6.85 4.74 -10.57
N ILE A 224 6.50 3.45 -10.42
CA ILE A 224 6.71 2.42 -11.45
C ILE A 224 5.91 2.79 -12.71
N ILE A 225 4.63 3.14 -12.52
CA ILE A 225 3.73 3.50 -13.63
C ILE A 225 4.30 4.71 -14.38
N SER A 226 4.71 5.74 -13.63
CA SER A 226 5.32 6.93 -14.20
C SER A 226 6.56 6.58 -15.03
N TRP A 227 7.55 5.95 -14.40
CA TRP A 227 8.84 5.69 -15.04
C TRP A 227 8.73 4.80 -16.27
N LYS A 228 7.92 3.74 -16.17
CA LYS A 228 7.82 2.73 -17.23
C LYS A 228 7.03 3.24 -18.43
N TYR A 229 5.87 3.85 -18.21
CA TYR A 229 4.91 4.09 -19.29
C TYR A 229 4.93 5.53 -19.83
N SER A 230 5.58 6.50 -19.17
CA SER A 230 5.54 7.90 -19.59
C SER A 230 6.49 8.26 -20.74
N LYS A 231 7.18 7.29 -21.34
CA LYS A 231 8.16 7.56 -22.40
C LYS A 231 7.53 8.27 -23.59
N ASN A 232 8.27 9.23 -24.13
CA ASN A 232 7.93 9.94 -25.36
C ASN A 232 6.60 10.72 -25.32
N LEU A 233 6.02 11.01 -24.14
CA LEU A 233 4.86 11.91 -24.05
C LEU A 233 5.23 13.33 -24.49
N THR A 234 4.30 14.00 -25.19
CA THR A 234 4.50 15.37 -25.71
C THR A 234 3.33 16.30 -25.41
N GLY A 235 3.58 17.61 -25.56
CA GLY A 235 2.58 18.66 -25.42
C GLY A 235 1.87 18.63 -24.06
N ILE A 236 0.55 18.83 -24.09
CA ILE A 236 -0.31 18.89 -22.89
C ILE A 236 -0.20 17.62 -22.05
N ALA A 237 -0.07 16.44 -22.66
CA ALA A 237 0.02 15.18 -21.92
C ALA A 237 1.30 15.10 -21.09
N LYS A 238 2.43 15.59 -21.62
CA LYS A 238 3.69 15.69 -20.87
C LYS A 238 3.56 16.67 -19.71
N THR A 239 2.97 17.84 -19.95
CA THR A 239 2.76 18.84 -18.89
C THR A 239 1.85 18.30 -17.79
N LEU A 240 0.71 17.70 -18.14
CA LEU A 240 -0.21 17.10 -17.18
C LEU A 240 0.49 16.02 -16.35
N LYS A 241 1.24 15.11 -16.99
CA LYS A 241 2.03 14.08 -16.29
C LYS A 241 2.99 14.69 -15.27
N ILE A 242 3.77 15.71 -15.66
CA ILE A 242 4.75 16.36 -14.79
C ILE A 242 4.06 17.07 -13.62
N SER A 243 3.00 17.85 -13.88
CA SER A 243 2.24 18.53 -12.84
C SER A 243 1.62 17.55 -11.85
N SER A 244 1.08 16.45 -12.36
CA SER A 244 0.51 15.36 -11.55
C SER A 244 1.53 14.66 -10.66
N GLU A 245 2.77 14.47 -11.13
CA GLU A 245 3.85 13.93 -10.29
C GLU A 245 4.22 14.87 -9.15
N TYR A 246 4.35 16.17 -9.42
CA TYR A 246 4.62 17.16 -8.38
C TYR A 246 3.46 17.24 -7.39
N MET A 247 2.22 17.21 -7.88
CA MET A 247 1.02 17.20 -7.04
C MET A 247 1.02 16.00 -6.08
N ALA A 248 1.30 14.79 -6.58
CA ALA A 248 1.40 13.59 -5.75
C ALA A 248 2.59 13.66 -4.76
N THR A 249 3.74 14.16 -5.21
CA THR A 249 4.94 14.32 -4.36
C THR A 249 4.70 15.32 -3.23
N ILE A 250 4.10 16.47 -3.53
CA ILE A 250 3.73 17.49 -2.53
C ILE A 250 2.71 16.90 -1.55
N GLY A 251 1.71 16.17 -2.03
CA GLY A 251 0.75 15.45 -1.18
C GLY A 251 1.42 14.51 -0.19
N LEU A 252 2.38 13.69 -0.65
CA LEU A 252 3.17 12.79 0.21
C LEU A 252 3.99 13.54 1.27
N ILE A 253 4.67 14.63 0.87
CA ILE A 253 5.47 15.44 1.79
C ILE A 253 4.57 16.04 2.88
N LEU A 254 3.47 16.67 2.48
CA LEU A 254 2.54 17.30 3.40
C LEU A 254 1.90 16.28 4.36
N MET A 255 1.45 15.14 3.83
CA MET A 255 0.92 14.03 4.64
C MET A 255 1.95 13.56 5.67
N THR A 256 3.20 13.32 5.25
CA THR A 256 4.28 12.89 6.14
C THR A 256 4.52 13.91 7.25
N ILE A 257 4.60 15.20 6.91
CA ILE A 257 4.81 16.26 7.90
C ILE A 257 3.64 16.32 8.88
N ILE A 258 2.39 16.32 8.40
CA ILE A 258 1.19 16.39 9.23
C ILE A 258 1.15 15.21 10.21
N LEU A 259 1.40 13.99 9.74
CA LEU A 259 1.33 12.79 10.58
C LEU A 259 2.49 12.68 11.57
N VAL A 260 3.71 13.09 11.19
CA VAL A 260 4.83 13.16 12.13
C VAL A 260 4.58 14.22 13.21
N VAL A 261 4.10 15.40 12.83
CA VAL A 261 3.76 16.45 13.80
C VAL A 261 2.65 15.98 14.73
N ALA A 262 1.56 15.40 14.20
CA ALA A 262 0.48 14.88 15.01
C ALA A 262 0.92 13.73 15.94
N GLY A 263 1.86 12.89 15.50
CA GLY A 263 2.38 11.78 16.30
C GLY A 263 3.34 12.19 17.42
N PHE A 264 4.06 13.32 17.30
CA PHE A 264 5.15 13.68 18.22
C PHE A 264 5.05 15.07 18.86
N ALA A 265 4.19 15.98 18.38
CA ALA A 265 4.11 17.35 18.90
C ALA A 265 3.04 17.54 20.00
N GLY A 266 2.21 16.53 20.28
CA GLY A 266 1.29 16.52 21.41
C GLY A 266 -0.13 16.99 21.12
N VAL A 267 -0.95 17.05 22.17
CA VAL A 267 -2.40 17.35 22.10
C VAL A 267 -2.75 18.65 21.37
N ASN A 268 -1.88 19.65 21.43
CA ASN A 268 -2.09 20.95 20.79
C ASN A 268 -1.81 20.95 19.28
N TRP A 269 -1.24 19.86 18.76
CA TRP A 269 -0.80 19.71 17.37
C TRP A 269 -1.48 18.53 16.68
N GLN A 270 -2.64 18.12 17.19
CA GLN A 270 -3.48 17.14 16.53
C GLN A 270 -3.91 17.60 15.15
N ILE A 271 -4.15 16.63 14.25
CA ILE A 271 -4.61 16.89 12.88
C ILE A 271 -5.94 17.67 12.94
N PRO A 272 -6.01 18.90 12.44
CA PRO A 272 -7.24 19.68 12.51
C PRO A 272 -8.31 19.14 11.55
N HIS A 273 -9.57 19.39 11.88
CA HIS A 273 -10.67 19.20 10.94
C HIS A 273 -10.84 20.45 10.08
N ILE A 274 -11.06 20.24 8.79
CA ILE A 274 -11.43 21.25 7.81
C ILE A 274 -12.82 20.96 7.25
N PHE A 275 -13.48 21.96 6.66
CA PHE A 275 -14.86 21.85 6.19
C PHE A 275 -15.78 21.29 7.28
N THR A 276 -15.80 21.96 8.42
CA THR A 276 -16.56 21.53 9.58
C THR A 276 -17.97 22.09 9.57
N GLU A 277 -18.87 21.50 10.36
CA GLU A 277 -20.22 22.03 10.57
C GLU A 277 -20.23 23.46 11.15
N LYS A 278 -19.14 23.92 11.76
CA LYS A 278 -19.00 25.26 12.38
C LYS A 278 -18.17 26.26 11.55
N GLY A 279 -17.70 25.86 10.36
CA GLY A 279 -16.88 26.70 9.48
C GLY A 279 -15.70 25.96 8.86
N PHE A 280 -14.79 26.70 8.22
CA PHE A 280 -13.71 26.09 7.42
C PHE A 280 -12.71 25.28 8.25
N TYR A 281 -12.49 25.63 9.52
CA TYR A 281 -11.44 25.05 10.35
C TYR A 281 -11.93 24.87 11.79
N ALA A 282 -11.59 23.74 12.39
CA ALA A 282 -11.65 23.55 13.83
C ALA A 282 -10.44 22.74 14.32
N ALA A 283 -9.90 23.13 15.48
CA ALA A 283 -8.91 22.33 16.17
C ALA A 283 -9.54 20.99 16.62
N ARG A 284 -8.75 19.91 16.57
CA ARG A 284 -9.19 18.59 17.02
C ARG A 284 -9.44 18.60 18.53
N GLY A 285 -10.46 17.86 18.97
CA GLY A 285 -10.95 17.87 20.36
C GLY A 285 -12.18 18.77 20.58
N GLN A 286 -12.52 19.65 19.62
CA GLN A 286 -13.88 20.17 19.55
C GLN A 286 -14.77 19.11 18.90
N SER A 287 -15.88 18.74 19.53
CA SER A 287 -16.86 17.81 18.94
C SER A 287 -17.56 18.49 17.77
N VAL A 288 -16.92 18.44 16.61
CA VAL A 288 -17.42 18.94 15.33
C VAL A 288 -17.14 17.91 14.25
N ALA A 289 -18.17 17.62 13.46
CA ALA A 289 -18.01 16.87 12.23
C ALA A 289 -17.22 17.71 11.20
N GLY A 290 -16.30 17.09 10.49
CA GLY A 290 -15.39 17.73 9.53
C GLY A 290 -14.36 16.74 9.00
N ILE A 291 -13.71 17.10 7.89
CA ILE A 291 -12.73 16.25 7.19
C ILE A 291 -11.36 16.44 7.83
N ASP A 292 -10.65 15.37 8.16
CA ASP A 292 -9.29 15.45 8.67
C ASP A 292 -8.35 16.05 7.60
N LEU A 293 -7.51 17.02 8.00
CA LEU A 293 -6.63 17.71 7.05
C LEU A 293 -5.72 16.76 6.27
N VAL A 294 -5.25 15.69 6.93
CA VAL A 294 -4.42 14.67 6.28
C VAL A 294 -5.18 13.93 5.18
N ASP A 295 -6.43 13.55 5.44
CA ASP A 295 -7.28 12.81 4.51
C ASP A 295 -7.66 13.69 3.32
N PHE A 296 -7.88 14.98 3.56
CA PHE A 296 -8.02 15.96 2.48
C PHE A 296 -6.77 16.05 1.61
N VAL A 297 -5.57 16.12 2.19
CA VAL A 297 -4.30 16.18 1.45
C VAL A 297 -4.08 14.90 0.62
N ILE A 298 -4.32 13.74 1.21
CA ILE A 298 -4.23 12.45 0.52
C ILE A 298 -5.23 12.40 -0.63
N GLY A 299 -6.50 12.70 -0.37
CA GLY A 299 -7.57 12.64 -1.35
C GLY A 299 -7.37 13.62 -2.50
N THR A 300 -7.10 14.89 -2.19
CA THR A 300 -7.03 15.95 -3.18
C THR A 300 -5.71 16.04 -3.92
N LEU A 301 -4.57 15.86 -3.25
CA LEU A 301 -3.26 16.00 -3.90
C LEU A 301 -2.74 14.65 -4.38
N PHE A 302 -2.66 13.66 -3.50
CA PHE A 302 -2.04 12.38 -3.84
C PHE A 302 -2.90 11.55 -4.79
N LEU A 303 -4.17 11.29 -4.44
CA LEU A 303 -5.04 10.42 -5.24
C LEU A 303 -5.40 11.05 -6.60
N PHE A 304 -5.83 12.32 -6.64
CA PHE A 304 -6.08 12.99 -7.93
C PHE A 304 -4.80 13.22 -8.73
N GLY A 305 -3.66 13.49 -8.08
CA GLY A 305 -2.35 13.54 -8.73
C GLY A 305 -2.05 12.23 -9.46
N GLY A 306 -2.21 11.09 -8.79
CA GLY A 306 -2.03 9.79 -9.42
C GLY A 306 -3.04 9.50 -10.55
N LEU A 307 -4.31 9.88 -10.37
CA LEU A 307 -5.36 9.70 -11.39
C LEU A 307 -5.00 10.46 -12.68
N PHE A 308 -4.70 11.75 -12.56
CA PHE A 308 -4.35 12.59 -13.71
C PHE A 308 -3.06 12.10 -14.38
N MET A 309 -2.11 11.57 -13.61
CA MET A 309 -0.91 10.98 -14.19
C MET A 309 -1.23 9.74 -15.03
N ILE A 310 -2.03 8.79 -14.51
CA ILE A 310 -2.41 7.58 -15.24
C ILE A 310 -3.20 7.96 -16.50
N LEU A 311 -4.13 8.92 -16.41
CA LEU A 311 -4.88 9.44 -17.55
C LEU A 311 -3.95 10.04 -18.62
N ALA A 312 -3.00 10.89 -18.21
CA ALA A 312 -2.02 11.51 -19.10
C ALA A 312 -1.17 10.46 -19.83
N ILE A 313 -0.79 9.40 -19.14
CA ILE A 313 0.02 8.30 -19.72
C ILE A 313 -0.80 7.46 -20.70
N LEU A 314 -2.04 7.12 -20.35
CA LEU A 314 -2.90 6.22 -21.12
C LEU A 314 -3.45 6.88 -22.39
N PHE A 315 -3.89 8.13 -22.30
CA PHE A 315 -4.55 8.85 -23.39
C PHE A 315 -3.69 9.93 -24.06
N GLY A 316 -2.48 10.16 -23.54
CA GLY A 316 -1.59 11.22 -24.02
C GLY A 316 -0.99 10.98 -25.40
N LYS A 317 -0.77 12.06 -26.15
CA LYS A 317 -0.01 12.05 -27.41
C LYS A 317 1.47 11.79 -27.16
N ARG A 318 2.11 11.08 -28.08
CA ARG A 318 3.54 10.73 -28.03
C ARG A 318 4.30 11.23 -29.25
N ILE A 319 5.62 11.39 -29.11
CA ILE A 319 6.55 11.70 -30.20
C ILE A 319 6.35 10.68 -31.32
N ASN A 320 6.39 11.12 -32.58
CA ASN A 320 6.29 10.28 -33.77
C ASN A 320 5.02 9.42 -33.87
N ASN A 321 3.94 9.78 -33.17
CA ASN A 321 2.72 8.97 -33.07
C ASN A 321 3.00 7.53 -32.58
N GLU A 322 4.07 7.33 -31.80
CA GLU A 322 4.31 6.06 -31.15
C GLU A 322 3.10 5.70 -30.27
N THR A 323 2.68 4.44 -30.33
CA THR A 323 1.54 3.97 -29.55
C THR A 323 2.00 3.03 -28.45
N LEU A 324 1.33 3.10 -27.31
CA LEU A 324 1.47 2.07 -26.27
C LEU A 324 1.15 0.70 -26.87
N SER A 325 1.93 -0.31 -26.47
CA SER A 325 1.60 -1.71 -26.78
C SER A 325 0.20 -2.04 -26.25
N GLN A 326 -0.49 -2.98 -26.89
CA GLN A 326 -1.82 -3.39 -26.45
C GLN A 326 -1.79 -3.93 -25.01
N THR A 327 -0.74 -4.68 -24.65
CA THR A 327 -0.51 -5.16 -23.27
C THR A 327 -0.40 -4.03 -22.26
N ALA A 328 0.32 -2.95 -22.60
CA ALA A 328 0.43 -1.77 -21.74
C ALA A 328 -0.91 -1.04 -21.61
N LYS A 329 -1.69 -0.91 -22.69
CA LYS A 329 -3.02 -0.29 -22.65
C LYS A 329 -3.99 -1.08 -21.76
N TYR A 330 -4.00 -2.42 -21.86
CA TYR A 330 -4.81 -3.25 -20.98
C TYR A 330 -4.39 -3.13 -19.52
N THR A 331 -3.09 -3.11 -19.24
CA THR A 331 -2.59 -2.96 -17.87
C THR A 331 -2.95 -1.58 -17.30
N LEU A 332 -2.63 -0.50 -18.01
CA LEU A 332 -2.94 0.87 -17.61
C LEU A 332 -4.44 1.14 -17.46
N GLY A 333 -5.29 0.56 -18.32
CA GLY A 333 -6.74 0.66 -18.15
C GLY A 333 -7.25 -0.07 -16.91
N GLY A 334 -6.61 -1.17 -16.50
CA GLY A 334 -6.91 -1.88 -15.25
C GLY A 334 -6.46 -1.08 -14.04
N LEU A 335 -5.26 -0.49 -14.11
CA LEU A 335 -4.72 0.39 -13.08
C LEU A 335 -5.59 1.64 -12.91
N LEU A 336 -6.04 2.27 -14.01
CA LEU A 336 -6.94 3.42 -13.98
C LEU A 336 -8.27 3.07 -13.31
N LEU A 337 -8.88 1.95 -13.68
CA LEU A 337 -10.13 1.49 -13.06
C LEU A 337 -9.94 1.27 -11.56
N THR A 338 -8.89 0.55 -11.18
CA THR A 338 -8.56 0.26 -9.78
C THR A 338 -8.33 1.55 -8.99
N TRP A 339 -7.59 2.50 -9.56
CA TRP A 339 -7.35 3.81 -8.95
C TRP A 339 -8.63 4.62 -8.77
N SER A 340 -9.53 4.63 -9.77
CA SER A 340 -10.84 5.27 -9.67
C SER A 340 -11.70 4.63 -8.57
N CYS A 341 -11.65 3.31 -8.44
CA CYS A 341 -12.33 2.59 -7.36
C CYS A 341 -11.77 2.98 -5.98
N ILE A 342 -10.44 3.13 -5.83
CA ILE A 342 -9.81 3.68 -4.62
C ILE A 342 -10.38 5.07 -4.33
N ILE A 343 -10.41 5.99 -5.31
CA ILE A 343 -10.93 7.35 -5.09
C ILE A 343 -12.38 7.33 -4.61
N ILE A 344 -13.25 6.53 -5.23
CA ILE A 344 -14.67 6.46 -4.86
C ILE A 344 -14.84 5.95 -3.42
N THR A 345 -14.09 4.91 -3.06
CA THR A 345 -14.26 4.22 -1.77
C THR A 345 -13.45 4.85 -0.63
N VAL A 346 -12.31 5.48 -0.92
CA VAL A 346 -11.43 6.12 0.07
C VAL A 346 -11.81 7.58 0.23
N ALA A 347 -11.65 8.39 -0.82
CA ALA A 347 -11.93 9.82 -0.74
C ALA A 347 -13.43 10.12 -0.70
N GLY A 348 -14.22 9.50 -1.59
CA GLY A 348 -15.66 9.77 -1.66
C GLY A 348 -16.41 9.36 -0.40
N MET A 349 -16.34 8.08 -0.06
CA MET A 349 -17.03 7.54 1.12
C MET A 349 -16.37 7.95 2.45
N GLY A 350 -15.03 8.13 2.49
CA GLY A 350 -14.32 8.59 3.69
C GLY A 350 -14.69 10.02 4.07
N PHE A 351 -14.70 10.93 3.10
CA PHE A 351 -15.13 12.30 3.37
C PHE A 351 -16.58 12.37 3.83
N LEU A 352 -17.46 11.53 3.29
CA LEU A 352 -18.84 11.44 3.76
C LEU A 352 -18.91 10.99 5.23
N GLN A 353 -18.15 9.96 5.59
CA GLN A 353 -18.12 9.41 6.95
C GLN A 353 -17.56 10.40 7.96
N GLU A 354 -16.47 11.08 7.64
CA GLU A 354 -15.86 12.11 8.49
C GLU A 354 -16.76 13.36 8.61
N TYR A 355 -17.32 13.81 7.49
CA TYR A 355 -18.21 14.98 7.47
C TYR A 355 -19.56 14.73 8.18
N GLN A 356 -20.01 13.47 8.28
CA GLN A 356 -21.20 13.06 9.03
C GLN A 356 -20.82 12.15 10.20
N ALA A 357 -19.70 12.43 10.88
CA ALA A 357 -19.24 11.66 12.04
C ALA A 357 -20.29 11.61 13.18
N ASN A 358 -21.18 12.61 13.26
CA ASN A 358 -22.35 12.60 14.15
C ASN A 358 -23.33 11.45 13.87
N LEU A 359 -23.36 10.91 12.66
CA LEU A 359 -24.21 9.78 12.26
C LEU A 359 -23.42 8.48 12.15
N TYR A 360 -22.18 8.54 11.65
CA TYR A 360 -21.38 7.37 11.27
C TYR A 360 -20.16 7.09 12.18
N SER A 361 -19.96 7.80 13.28
CA SER A 361 -18.82 7.49 14.16
C SER A 361 -19.00 6.10 14.81
N SER A 362 -18.08 5.18 14.53
CA SER A 362 -18.11 3.84 15.12
C SER A 362 -17.80 3.83 16.62
N SER A 363 -17.11 4.86 17.13
CA SER A 363 -16.76 5.00 18.55
C SER A 363 -17.93 5.48 19.42
N ASN A 364 -18.96 6.05 18.81
CA ASN A 364 -20.07 6.69 19.51
C ASN A 364 -21.36 5.90 19.30
N ASP A 365 -22.31 5.99 20.23
CA ASP A 365 -23.62 5.35 20.06
C ASP A 365 -24.55 6.20 19.19
N VAL A 366 -24.30 6.17 17.88
CA VAL A 366 -24.99 6.97 16.86
C VAL A 366 -25.75 6.09 15.86
N PRO A 367 -26.79 6.61 15.18
CA PRO A 367 -27.74 5.79 14.41
C PRO A 367 -27.12 4.92 13.31
N LEU A 368 -25.99 5.34 12.72
CA LEU A 368 -25.32 4.64 11.62
C LEU A 368 -23.91 4.17 12.01
N ALA A 369 -23.63 4.00 13.31
CA ALA A 369 -22.32 3.59 13.81
C ALA A 369 -21.81 2.26 13.19
N ASP A 370 -22.71 1.30 12.97
CA ASP A 370 -22.36 0.00 12.37
C ASP A 370 -21.94 0.15 10.90
N PHE A 371 -22.54 1.08 10.16
CA PHE A 371 -22.13 1.43 8.80
C PHE A 371 -20.76 2.12 8.79
N GLY A 372 -20.48 2.99 9.77
CA GLY A 372 -19.17 3.60 9.94
C GLY A 372 -18.06 2.61 10.27
N PHE A 373 -18.37 1.58 11.06
CA PHE A 373 -17.45 0.48 11.34
C PHE A 373 -17.18 -0.37 10.09
N ALA A 374 -18.24 -0.75 9.37
CA ALA A 374 -18.16 -1.43 8.09
C ALA A 374 -17.32 -0.66 7.05
N PHE A 375 -17.48 0.68 7.02
CA PHE A 375 -16.68 1.57 6.20
C PHE A 375 -15.19 1.48 6.55
N ARG A 376 -14.83 1.69 7.82
CA ARG A 376 -13.43 1.65 8.28
C ARG A 376 -12.73 0.36 7.88
N MET A 377 -13.43 -0.77 8.00
CA MET A 377 -12.90 -2.08 7.64
C MET A 377 -12.61 -2.22 6.15
N LEU A 378 -13.63 -1.98 5.31
CA LEU A 378 -13.49 -2.18 3.87
C LEU A 378 -12.61 -1.10 3.21
N HIS A 379 -12.58 0.10 3.78
CA HIS A 379 -11.68 1.18 3.40
C HIS A 379 -10.22 0.74 3.48
N LEU A 380 -9.82 0.14 4.60
CA LEU A 380 -8.45 -0.35 4.81
C LEU A 380 -8.18 -1.62 3.99
N ASP A 381 -9.00 -2.66 4.20
CA ASP A 381 -8.69 -4.01 3.74
C ASP A 381 -8.83 -4.16 2.22
N VAL A 382 -9.89 -3.57 1.64
CA VAL A 382 -10.17 -3.69 0.21
C VAL A 382 -9.47 -2.58 -0.56
N SER A 383 -9.73 -1.32 -0.20
CA SER A 383 -9.32 -0.20 -1.05
C SER A 383 -7.84 0.16 -0.89
N LEU A 384 -7.31 0.09 0.32
CA LEU A 384 -5.94 0.51 0.61
C LEU A 384 -4.93 -0.64 0.65
N ILE A 385 -5.38 -1.91 0.68
CA ILE A 385 -4.50 -3.08 0.72
C ILE A 385 -4.72 -4.00 -0.49
N LEU A 386 -5.92 -4.55 -0.67
CA LEU A 386 -6.20 -5.47 -1.78
C LEU A 386 -6.01 -4.81 -3.15
N PHE A 387 -6.52 -3.60 -3.35
CA PHE A 387 -6.41 -2.91 -4.64
C PHE A 387 -4.96 -2.60 -5.03
N PRO A 388 -4.10 -2.06 -4.16
CA PRO A 388 -2.65 -1.96 -4.45
C PRO A 388 -1.98 -3.31 -4.74
N ALA A 389 -2.38 -4.38 -4.06
CA ALA A 389 -1.88 -5.73 -4.36
C ALA A 389 -2.26 -6.17 -5.79
N ILE A 390 -3.52 -5.95 -6.18
CA ILE A 390 -4.01 -6.22 -7.52
C ILE A 390 -3.26 -5.37 -8.56
N MET A 391 -2.98 -4.10 -8.27
CA MET A 391 -2.21 -3.24 -9.17
C MET A 391 -0.79 -3.78 -9.41
N ILE A 392 -0.09 -4.21 -8.35
CA ILE A 392 1.21 -4.88 -8.47
C ILE A 392 1.10 -6.15 -9.32
N MET A 393 0.07 -6.96 -9.10
CA MET A 393 -0.17 -8.16 -9.91
C MET A 393 -0.43 -7.83 -11.37
N MET A 394 -1.24 -6.81 -11.68
CA MET A 394 -1.48 -6.35 -13.05
C MET A 394 -0.17 -5.92 -13.72
N LEU A 395 0.70 -5.21 -13.00
CA LEU A 395 2.03 -4.83 -13.48
C LEU A 395 2.89 -6.07 -13.74
N PHE A 396 2.95 -7.04 -12.83
CA PHE A 396 3.72 -8.27 -13.01
C PHE A 396 3.22 -9.12 -14.18
N MET A 397 1.90 -9.28 -14.33
CA MET A 397 1.26 -10.07 -15.37
C MET A 397 1.68 -9.65 -16.77
N GLN A 398 1.84 -8.34 -16.99
CA GLN A 398 2.33 -7.82 -18.27
C GLN A 398 3.72 -8.37 -18.65
N HIS A 399 4.60 -8.62 -17.68
CA HIS A 399 5.99 -9.01 -17.95
C HIS A 399 6.16 -10.51 -18.22
N PHE A 400 5.25 -11.35 -17.71
CA PHE A 400 5.40 -12.81 -17.75
C PHE A 400 4.38 -13.54 -18.62
N LEU A 401 3.40 -12.83 -19.20
CA LEU A 401 2.35 -13.43 -20.02
C LEU A 401 2.35 -12.92 -21.45
N GLN A 402 1.93 -13.81 -22.36
CA GLN A 402 1.69 -13.44 -23.75
C GLN A 402 0.48 -12.50 -23.83
N GLU A 403 0.39 -11.71 -24.90
CA GLU A 403 -0.61 -10.65 -25.04
C GLU A 403 -2.05 -11.12 -24.81
N LYS A 404 -2.49 -12.20 -25.48
CA LYS A 404 -3.85 -12.76 -25.30
C LYS A 404 -4.11 -13.25 -23.88
N GLN A 405 -3.10 -13.83 -23.23
CA GLN A 405 -3.21 -14.32 -21.85
C GLN A 405 -3.28 -13.15 -20.87
N ASN A 406 -2.42 -12.14 -21.04
CA ASN A 406 -2.47 -10.92 -20.25
C ASN A 406 -3.84 -10.24 -20.40
N GLN A 407 -4.34 -10.08 -21.63
CA GLN A 407 -5.66 -9.49 -21.86
C GLN A 407 -6.79 -10.22 -21.10
N ALA A 408 -6.82 -11.56 -21.16
CA ALA A 408 -7.84 -12.35 -20.48
C ALA A 408 -7.80 -12.16 -18.95
N ILE A 409 -6.60 -12.19 -18.34
CA ILE A 409 -6.48 -12.04 -16.89
C ILE A 409 -6.77 -10.60 -16.45
N GLN A 410 -6.30 -9.60 -17.20
CA GLN A 410 -6.58 -8.20 -16.90
C GLN A 410 -8.10 -7.95 -16.88
N TRP A 411 -8.87 -8.58 -17.76
CA TRP A 411 -10.33 -8.58 -17.68
C TRP A 411 -10.87 -9.24 -16.41
N GLY A 412 -10.37 -10.42 -16.05
CA GLY A 412 -10.75 -11.10 -14.81
C GLY A 412 -10.49 -10.25 -13.56
N LEU A 413 -9.31 -9.64 -13.47
CA LEU A 413 -8.95 -8.76 -12.35
C LEU A 413 -9.81 -7.49 -12.30
N ARG A 414 -10.12 -6.88 -13.45
CA ARG A 414 -11.02 -5.72 -13.52
C ARG A 414 -12.43 -6.06 -13.04
N ILE A 415 -12.96 -7.21 -13.44
CA ILE A 415 -14.25 -7.71 -12.95
C ILE A 415 -14.18 -7.88 -11.43
N GLY A 416 -13.11 -8.49 -10.92
CA GLY A 416 -12.85 -8.61 -9.48
C GLY A 416 -12.89 -7.27 -8.76
N VAL A 417 -12.15 -6.26 -9.26
CA VAL A 417 -12.13 -4.90 -8.70
C VAL A 417 -13.50 -4.24 -8.71
N ILE A 418 -14.26 -4.36 -9.81
CA ILE A 418 -15.63 -3.80 -9.92
C ILE A 418 -16.55 -4.45 -8.88
N LEU A 419 -16.54 -5.77 -8.79
CA LEU A 419 -17.36 -6.51 -7.84
C LEU A 419 -16.97 -6.17 -6.40
N CYS A 420 -15.68 -6.14 -6.07
CA CYS A 420 -15.23 -5.71 -4.74
C CYS A 420 -15.68 -4.28 -4.43
N THR A 421 -15.60 -3.35 -5.39
CA THR A 421 -16.05 -1.96 -5.21
C THR A 421 -17.55 -1.88 -4.97
N ILE A 422 -18.35 -2.49 -5.85
CA ILE A 422 -19.82 -2.49 -5.73
C ILE A 422 -20.25 -3.17 -4.43
N GLY A 423 -19.67 -4.33 -4.13
CA GLY A 423 -19.96 -5.06 -2.91
C GLY A 423 -19.60 -4.25 -1.67
N SER A 424 -18.45 -3.56 -1.67
CA SER A 424 -18.07 -2.65 -0.58
C SER A 424 -19.07 -1.50 -0.43
N LEU A 425 -19.47 -0.85 -1.52
CA LEU A 425 -20.47 0.22 -1.47
C LEU A 425 -21.82 -0.28 -0.94
N VAL A 426 -22.30 -1.44 -1.40
CA VAL A 426 -23.54 -2.07 -0.91
C VAL A 426 -23.44 -2.38 0.58
N TYR A 427 -22.30 -2.92 1.02
CA TYR A 427 -22.07 -3.23 2.44
C TYR A 427 -22.05 -1.95 3.30
N MET A 428 -21.38 -0.90 2.82
CA MET A 428 -21.21 0.37 3.52
C MET A 428 -22.46 1.27 3.54
N THR A 429 -23.42 1.07 2.64
CA THR A 429 -24.55 2.01 2.48
C THR A 429 -25.92 1.37 2.59
N ILE A 430 -26.04 0.06 2.34
CA ILE A 430 -27.34 -0.63 2.30
C ILE A 430 -27.45 -1.57 3.49
N ASN A 431 -26.49 -2.47 3.66
CA ASN A 431 -26.59 -3.51 4.68
C ASN A 431 -25.21 -4.01 5.16
N PRO A 432 -24.77 -3.61 6.37
CA PRO A 432 -23.50 -4.00 6.96
C PRO A 432 -23.58 -5.32 7.75
N THR A 433 -24.65 -6.12 7.60
CA THR A 433 -24.75 -7.41 8.29
C THR A 433 -23.74 -8.42 7.76
N ALA A 434 -23.17 -9.21 8.67
CA ALA A 434 -22.41 -10.40 8.31
C ALA A 434 -23.23 -11.29 7.35
N PHE A 435 -22.59 -11.72 6.26
CA PHE A 435 -23.23 -12.50 5.17
C PHE A 435 -24.36 -11.81 4.40
N GLY A 436 -24.47 -10.48 4.48
CA GLY A 436 -25.40 -9.68 3.69
C GLY A 436 -25.06 -9.62 2.18
N PRO A 437 -25.87 -8.92 1.36
CA PRO A 437 -25.66 -8.85 -0.09
C PRO A 437 -24.28 -8.28 -0.47
N GLY A 438 -23.80 -7.27 0.26
CA GLY A 438 -22.46 -6.70 0.05
C GLY A 438 -21.35 -7.74 0.24
N TYR A 439 -21.44 -8.57 1.28
CA TYR A 439 -20.49 -9.67 1.54
C TYR A 439 -20.38 -10.63 0.36
N TRP A 440 -21.51 -11.09 -0.17
CA TRP A 440 -21.52 -12.06 -1.27
C TRP A 440 -20.97 -11.47 -2.56
N ILE A 441 -21.26 -10.19 -2.84
CA ILE A 441 -20.73 -9.49 -4.01
C ILE A 441 -19.20 -9.33 -3.89
N VAL A 442 -18.69 -8.91 -2.72
CA VAL A 442 -17.24 -8.81 -2.50
C VAL A 442 -16.58 -10.19 -2.60
N SER A 443 -17.19 -11.24 -2.01
CA SER A 443 -16.69 -12.61 -2.07
C SER A 443 -16.59 -13.14 -3.51
N LEU A 444 -17.57 -12.80 -4.36
CA LEU A 444 -17.51 -13.09 -5.79
C LEU A 444 -16.33 -12.35 -6.46
N GLY A 445 -16.12 -11.08 -6.10
CA GLY A 445 -14.96 -10.31 -6.56
C GLY A 445 -13.62 -10.95 -6.19
N PHE A 446 -13.47 -11.39 -4.93
CA PHE A 446 -12.30 -12.14 -4.47
C PHE A 446 -12.07 -13.43 -5.27
N THR A 447 -13.14 -14.13 -5.63
CA THR A 447 -13.04 -15.36 -6.45
C THR A 447 -12.41 -15.06 -7.82
N PHE A 448 -12.79 -13.95 -8.46
CA PHE A 448 -12.16 -13.50 -9.71
C PHE A 448 -10.69 -13.11 -9.52
N VAL A 449 -10.36 -12.42 -8.42
CA VAL A 449 -8.97 -12.03 -8.11
C VAL A 449 -8.10 -13.27 -7.90
N ILE A 450 -8.52 -14.19 -7.02
CA ILE A 450 -7.81 -15.45 -6.74
C ILE A 450 -7.71 -16.30 -8.01
N GLY A 451 -8.80 -16.45 -8.77
CA GLY A 451 -8.80 -17.18 -10.04
C GLY A 451 -7.82 -16.59 -11.05
N GLY A 452 -7.76 -15.26 -11.15
CA GLY A 452 -6.80 -14.54 -12.01
C GLY A 452 -5.34 -14.77 -11.57
N MET A 453 -5.08 -14.75 -10.26
CA MET A 453 -3.75 -15.05 -9.71
C MET A 453 -3.34 -16.50 -9.97
N ILE A 454 -4.22 -17.48 -9.71
CA ILE A 454 -3.99 -18.90 -10.00
C ILE A 454 -3.68 -19.10 -11.49
N TYR A 455 -4.50 -18.51 -12.37
CA TYR A 455 -4.29 -18.61 -13.81
C TYR A 455 -2.92 -18.04 -14.22
N PHE A 456 -2.53 -16.88 -13.67
CA PHE A 456 -1.21 -16.30 -13.90
C PHE A 456 -0.09 -17.27 -13.53
N PHE A 457 -0.18 -17.96 -12.39
CA PHE A 457 0.85 -18.90 -11.97
C PHE A 457 0.94 -20.13 -12.87
N VAL A 458 -0.21 -20.66 -13.31
CA VAL A 458 -0.30 -21.83 -14.21
C VAL A 458 0.23 -21.50 -15.61
N LYS A 459 -0.02 -20.29 -16.12
CA LYS A 459 0.29 -19.91 -17.51
C LYS A 459 1.53 -19.05 -17.69
N SER A 460 2.12 -18.50 -16.62
CA SER A 460 3.31 -17.65 -16.73
C SER A 460 4.55 -18.42 -17.18
N SER A 461 5.23 -17.83 -18.15
CA SER A 461 6.52 -18.29 -18.68
C SER A 461 7.64 -18.13 -17.64
N GLU A 462 8.65 -19.01 -17.66
CA GLU A 462 9.88 -18.84 -16.87
C GLU A 462 10.82 -17.75 -17.42
N LYS A 463 10.53 -17.23 -18.62
CA LYS A 463 11.25 -16.13 -19.27
C LYS A 463 10.35 -14.89 -19.36
N GLU A 464 10.92 -13.72 -19.08
CA GLU A 464 10.26 -12.42 -19.34
C GLU A 464 9.92 -12.29 -20.82
N ILE A 465 8.65 -11.97 -21.08
CA ILE A 465 8.16 -11.64 -22.42
C ILE A 465 8.37 -10.15 -22.68
N GLU A 466 8.27 -9.33 -21.63
CA GLU A 466 8.56 -7.90 -21.65
C GLU A 466 9.48 -7.58 -20.45
N LYS A 467 10.58 -6.86 -20.67
CA LYS A 467 11.54 -6.54 -19.61
C LYS A 467 11.00 -5.49 -18.62
N PHE A 468 11.38 -5.61 -17.35
CA PHE A 468 11.08 -4.60 -16.30
C PHE A 468 11.81 -3.27 -16.49
N HIS A 469 12.96 -3.32 -17.17
CA HIS A 469 13.80 -2.18 -17.54
C HIS A 469 14.05 -2.26 -19.04
N LEU A 470 14.16 -1.12 -19.72
CA LEU A 470 14.45 -1.11 -21.16
C LEU A 470 15.86 -1.63 -21.45
#